data_AF-A0A819ABP0-F1
#
_entry.id   AF-A0A819ABP0-F1
#
_cell.length_a   1.000
_cell.length_b   1.000
_cell.length_c   1.000
_cell.angle_alpha   90.00
_cell.angle_beta   90.00
_cell.angle_gamma   90.00
#
_symmetry.space_group_name_H-M   'P 1'
#
loop_
_entity.id
_entity.type
_entity.pdbx_description
1 polymer ?
#
loop_
_entity_poly.entity_id
_entity_poly.type
_entity_poly.pdbx_seq_one_letter_code
_entity_poly.pdbx_strand_id
1 'polypeptide(L)'
;CWSILAIVPQRSTCLSNNLNESIQMVFNLLNESQIKGQCIYSPSLQRAELNGEISTVPLSKILETDDYKFFQYVSFIVQLFIVISISVSFMTMGSALHHTIKGVVDSFWNPTIEAETSLTKYGNIFQYITVRRIIQSIFSLIIFSIVFGIAMSNPKGFKSILEQAGSLFQNIEMGIFLAIMIYKVTATEYRRYVLPFQLPQWFITFQWIIPIYFGFAVIYDIYHIVWHYLK
;
A
#
# COMPACT_ATOMS: atom_id res chain seq x y z
N CYS A 1 1.67 17.82 22.71
CA CYS A 1 2.07 16.43 22.38
C CYS A 1 3.58 16.29 22.23
N TRP A 2 4.34 16.37 23.32
CA TRP A 2 5.79 16.09 23.32
C TRP A 2 6.15 14.78 24.04
N SER A 3 5.18 14.17 24.75
CA SER A 3 5.39 12.91 25.48
C SER A 3 5.67 11.71 24.60
N ILE A 4 5.15 11.68 23.35
CA ILE A 4 5.40 10.58 22.41
C ILE A 4 6.87 10.57 21.95
N LEU A 5 7.50 11.74 21.81
CA LEU A 5 8.93 11.86 21.49
C LEU A 5 9.84 11.37 22.63
N ALA A 6 9.34 11.37 23.87
CA ALA A 6 10.06 10.79 25.01
C ALA A 6 9.99 9.25 25.02
N ILE A 7 8.97 8.67 24.39
CA ILE A 7 8.75 7.21 24.34
C ILE A 7 9.45 6.59 23.12
N VAL A 8 9.35 7.20 21.94
CA VAL A 8 10.01 6.70 20.72
C VAL A 8 11.01 7.73 20.18
N PRO A 9 12.32 7.44 20.22
CA PRO A 9 13.32 8.36 19.69
C PRO A 9 13.24 8.44 18.16
N GLN A 10 13.28 9.66 17.64
CA GLN A 10 13.23 9.92 16.19
C GLN A 10 14.53 9.51 15.49
N ARG A 11 15.68 9.73 16.14
CA ARG A 11 17.03 9.42 15.64
C ARG A 11 17.75 8.47 16.58
N SER A 12 18.67 7.67 16.04
CA SER A 12 19.56 6.85 16.85
C SER A 12 20.52 7.73 17.66
N THR A 13 20.57 7.54 18.98
CA THR A 13 21.52 8.23 19.86
C THR A 13 22.89 7.59 19.72
N CYS A 14 23.76 8.22 18.93
CA CYS A 14 25.18 7.90 18.94
C CYS A 14 25.86 8.81 19.97
N LEU A 15 26.52 8.22 20.98
CA LEU A 15 27.36 8.99 21.89
C LEU A 15 28.58 9.47 21.07
N SER A 16 28.63 10.77 20.79
CA SER A 16 29.86 11.39 20.30
C SER A 16 30.84 11.46 21.46
N ASN A 17 32.10 11.05 21.24
CA ASN A 17 33.19 11.00 22.21
C ASN A 17 33.63 12.38 22.76
N ASN A 18 32.75 13.38 22.81
CA ASN A 18 33.02 14.65 23.47
C ASN A 18 32.41 14.67 24.89
N LEU A 19 32.67 13.62 25.67
CA LEU A 19 32.57 13.71 27.12
C LEU A 19 33.87 14.35 27.61
N ASN A 20 33.74 15.55 28.14
CA ASN A 20 34.80 16.38 28.71
C ASN A 20 35.87 15.57 29.49
N GLU A 21 37.10 16.06 29.41
CA GLU A 21 38.39 15.56 29.92
C GLU A 21 38.47 15.16 31.41
N SER A 22 37.36 15.08 32.15
CA SER A 22 37.36 14.80 33.60
C SER A 22 37.13 13.33 33.98
N ILE A 23 36.84 12.41 33.04
CA ILE A 23 36.57 10.97 33.33
C ILE A 23 37.71 10.05 32.83
N GLN A 24 38.84 10.61 32.41
CA GLN A 24 39.96 9.83 31.86
C GLN A 24 40.71 8.99 32.90
N MET A 25 40.52 9.24 34.20
CA MET A 25 41.20 8.49 35.27
C MET A 25 40.52 7.17 35.67
N VAL A 26 39.24 6.96 35.33
CA VAL A 26 38.52 5.71 35.71
C VAL A 26 38.54 4.68 34.57
N PHE A 27 38.69 5.12 33.32
CA PHE A 27 38.55 4.25 32.14
C PHE A 27 39.81 3.45 31.78
N ASN A 28 40.98 3.76 32.37
CA ASN A 28 42.24 3.05 32.07
C ASN A 28 42.35 1.66 32.75
N LEU A 29 41.36 1.26 33.56
CA LEU A 29 41.34 -0.03 34.27
C LEU A 29 40.52 -1.13 33.58
N LEU A 30 39.85 -0.82 32.46
CA LEU A 30 39.04 -1.80 31.73
C LEU A 30 39.51 -1.90 30.27
N ASN A 31 40.54 -2.73 30.08
CA ASN A 31 40.95 -3.43 28.86
C ASN A 31 40.43 -2.91 27.51
N GLU A 32 41.33 -2.23 26.83
CA GLU A 32 41.75 -2.42 25.42
C GLU A 32 41.02 -3.52 24.61
N SER A 33 39.77 -3.28 24.25
CA SER A 33 39.18 -3.86 23.03
C SER A 33 37.99 -3.02 22.55
N GLN A 34 38.15 -2.43 21.37
CA GLN A 34 37.08 -1.90 20.52
C GLN A 34 36.24 -0.72 21.06
N ILE A 35 36.80 0.50 21.05
CA ILE A 35 36.00 1.73 21.04
C ILE A 35 36.12 2.40 19.65
N LYS A 36 35.55 1.76 18.63
CA LYS A 36 34.98 2.50 17.49
C LYS A 36 33.59 2.91 17.95
N GLY A 37 33.33 4.23 18.04
CA GLY A 37 32.13 4.85 18.61
C GLY A 37 30.89 3.96 18.58
N GLN A 38 30.56 3.37 19.72
CA GLN A 38 29.47 2.42 19.87
C GLN A 38 28.17 3.23 19.94
N CYS A 39 27.45 3.33 18.82
CA CYS A 39 26.07 3.83 18.88
C CYS A 39 25.26 2.84 19.73
N ILE A 40 24.66 3.34 20.82
CA ILE A 40 23.73 2.53 21.63
C ILE A 40 22.59 2.13 20.69
N TYR A 41 22.42 0.83 20.52
CA TYR A 41 21.55 0.24 19.51
C TYR A 41 20.08 0.32 19.97
N SER A 42 19.54 1.53 20.05
CA SER A 42 18.16 1.78 20.50
C SER A 42 17.15 1.70 19.35
N PRO A 43 15.95 1.15 19.58
CA PRO A 43 14.86 1.19 18.62
C PRO A 43 14.46 2.64 18.33
N SER A 44 14.54 3.07 17.07
CA SER A 44 14.23 4.44 16.63
C SER A 44 13.49 4.45 15.29
N LEU A 45 12.79 5.54 15.00
CA LEU A 45 12.07 5.70 13.72
C LEU A 45 13.00 5.74 12.52
N GLN A 46 14.14 6.43 12.63
CA GLN A 46 15.17 6.45 11.59
C GLN A 46 15.65 5.03 11.24
N ARG A 47 15.82 4.16 12.23
CA ARG A 47 16.22 2.77 12.00
C ARG A 47 15.11 1.99 11.29
N ALA A 48 13.86 2.13 11.72
CA ALA A 48 12.74 1.49 11.06
C ALA A 48 12.65 1.92 9.58
N GLU A 49 12.82 3.20 9.29
CA GLU A 49 12.86 3.72 7.92
C GLU A 49 14.02 3.12 7.11
N LEU A 50 15.23 3.04 7.68
CA LEU A 50 16.38 2.44 7.02
C LEU A 50 16.15 0.96 6.66
N ASN A 51 15.44 0.24 7.52
CA ASN A 51 15.12 -1.19 7.35
C ASN A 51 13.86 -1.43 6.50
N GLY A 52 13.12 -0.38 6.09
CA GLY A 52 11.82 -0.55 5.44
C GLY A 52 10.72 -1.08 6.36
N GLU A 53 10.90 -0.97 7.68
CA GLU A 53 9.88 -1.30 8.69
C GLU A 53 8.79 -0.21 8.72
N ILE A 54 7.61 -0.58 9.26
CA ILE A 54 6.53 0.39 9.53
C ILE A 54 6.85 1.20 10.80
N SER A 55 6.39 2.45 10.87
CA SER A 55 6.71 3.39 11.94
C SER A 55 6.28 2.94 13.35
N THR A 56 5.45 1.90 13.44
CA THR A 56 4.98 1.33 14.69
C THR A 56 5.93 0.25 15.26
N VAL A 57 6.84 -0.31 14.47
CA VAL A 57 7.75 -1.38 14.93
C VAL A 57 8.66 -0.92 16.10
N PRO A 58 9.27 0.28 16.08
CA PRO A 58 10.07 0.75 17.20
C PRO A 58 9.26 0.90 18.49
N LEU A 59 8.01 1.37 18.38
CA LEU A 59 7.12 1.53 19.54
C LEU A 59 6.80 0.17 20.17
N SER A 60 6.45 -0.84 19.37
CA SER A 60 6.19 -2.20 19.86
C SER A 60 7.41 -2.78 20.58
N LYS A 61 8.62 -2.61 20.01
CA LYS A 61 9.87 -3.08 20.64
C LYS A 61 10.15 -2.38 21.99
N ILE A 62 9.82 -1.11 22.14
CA ILE A 62 10.02 -0.36 23.38
C ILE A 62 9.02 -0.79 24.46
N LEU A 63 7.76 -1.00 24.08
CA LEU A 63 6.70 -1.43 25.01
C LEU A 63 6.89 -2.88 25.50
N GLU A 64 7.66 -3.69 24.77
CA GLU A 64 8.05 -5.04 25.18
C GLU A 64 9.26 -5.08 26.14
N THR A 65 9.99 -3.97 26.29
CA THR A 65 11.14 -3.87 27.20
C THR A 65 10.67 -3.83 28.66
N ASP A 66 11.49 -4.32 29.60
CA ASP A 66 11.13 -4.49 31.01
C ASP A 66 10.61 -3.22 31.71
N ASP A 67 11.05 -2.03 31.27
CA ASP A 67 10.65 -0.73 31.83
C ASP A 67 9.16 -0.39 31.59
N TYR A 68 8.50 -1.03 30.63
CA TYR A 68 7.11 -0.70 30.22
C TYR A 68 6.14 -1.89 30.28
N LYS A 69 6.46 -2.93 31.07
CA LYS A 69 5.64 -4.14 31.24
C LYS A 69 4.15 -3.88 31.47
N PHE A 70 3.80 -2.83 32.21
CA PHE A 70 2.42 -2.44 32.47
C PHE A 70 1.61 -2.10 31.21
N PHE A 71 2.27 -1.68 30.12
CA PHE A 71 1.64 -1.27 28.86
C PHE A 71 1.73 -2.34 27.75
N GLN A 72 2.18 -3.56 28.03
CA GLN A 72 2.28 -4.63 27.02
C GLN A 72 0.94 -4.93 26.33
N TYR A 73 -0.18 -4.80 27.05
CA TYR A 73 -1.52 -4.94 26.48
C TYR A 73 -1.79 -3.92 25.35
N VAL A 74 -1.20 -2.72 25.44
CA VAL A 74 -1.33 -1.68 24.40
C VAL A 74 -0.62 -2.13 23.13
N SER A 75 0.58 -2.70 23.24
CA SER A 75 1.32 -3.26 22.09
C SER A 75 0.50 -4.35 21.40
N PHE A 76 -0.08 -5.25 22.19
CA PHE A 76 -0.96 -6.31 21.69
C PHE A 76 -2.21 -5.77 20.97
N ILE A 77 -2.92 -4.80 21.56
CA ILE A 77 -4.12 -4.20 20.95
C ILE A 77 -3.78 -3.48 19.64
N VAL A 78 -2.68 -2.72 19.62
CA VAL A 78 -2.22 -2.01 18.41
C VAL A 78 -1.85 -3.00 17.32
N GLN A 79 -1.13 -4.07 17.65
CA GLN A 79 -0.75 -5.10 16.70
C GLN A 79 -1.98 -5.85 16.16
N LEU A 80 -2.92 -6.20 17.04
CA LEU A 80 -4.20 -6.81 16.64
C LEU A 80 -4.97 -5.91 15.67
N PHE A 81 -5.06 -4.61 15.97
CA PHE A 81 -5.72 -3.64 15.11
C PHE A 81 -5.03 -3.53 13.73
N ILE A 82 -3.70 -3.51 13.70
CA ILE A 82 -2.92 -3.49 12.46
C ILE A 82 -3.19 -4.75 11.63
N VAL A 83 -3.16 -5.93 12.27
CA VAL A 83 -3.43 -7.21 11.58
C VAL A 83 -4.83 -7.23 10.99
N ILE A 84 -5.86 -6.89 11.79
CA ILE A 84 -7.25 -6.83 11.31
C ILE A 84 -7.39 -5.85 10.15
N SER A 85 -6.81 -4.65 10.27
CA SER A 85 -6.87 -3.61 9.23
C SER A 85 -6.23 -4.10 7.93
N ILE A 86 -5.02 -4.67 7.99
CA ILE A 86 -4.32 -5.21 6.81
C ILE A 86 -5.11 -6.37 6.22
N SER A 87 -5.68 -7.27 7.03
CA SER A 87 -6.50 -8.38 6.53
C SER A 87 -7.76 -7.90 5.81
N VAL A 88 -8.49 -6.93 6.36
CA VAL A 88 -9.68 -6.36 5.72
C VAL A 88 -9.32 -5.63 4.42
N SER A 89 -8.23 -4.84 4.43
CA SER A 89 -7.72 -4.18 3.22
C SER A 89 -7.31 -5.20 2.16
N PHE A 90 -6.60 -6.27 2.54
CA PHE A 90 -6.22 -7.35 1.63
C PHE A 90 -7.44 -8.07 1.07
N MET A 91 -8.45 -8.36 1.90
CA MET A 91 -9.67 -9.01 1.44
C MET A 91 -10.46 -8.13 0.47
N THR A 92 -10.59 -6.84 0.79
CA THR A 92 -11.34 -5.87 -0.03
C THR A 92 -10.64 -5.60 -1.35
N MET A 93 -9.36 -5.20 -1.32
CA MET A 93 -8.58 -4.90 -2.50
C MET A 93 -8.27 -6.17 -3.32
N GLY A 94 -8.02 -7.29 -2.65
CA GLY A 94 -7.79 -8.59 -3.28
C GLY A 94 -9.03 -9.13 -4.00
N SER A 95 -10.22 -8.98 -3.42
CA SER A 95 -11.48 -9.34 -4.09
C SER A 95 -11.71 -8.47 -5.34
N ALA A 96 -11.53 -7.15 -5.22
CA ALA A 96 -11.65 -6.23 -6.35
C ALA A 96 -10.66 -6.60 -7.48
N LEU A 97 -9.38 -6.82 -7.14
CA LEU A 97 -8.35 -7.21 -8.08
C LEU A 97 -8.63 -8.57 -8.72
N HIS A 98 -9.11 -9.55 -7.96
CA HIS A 98 -9.54 -10.84 -8.49
C HIS A 98 -10.67 -10.68 -9.52
N HIS A 99 -11.67 -9.84 -9.23
CA HIS A 99 -12.76 -9.54 -10.17
C HIS A 99 -12.28 -8.80 -11.42
N THR A 100 -11.36 -7.85 -11.28
CA THR A 100 -10.76 -7.14 -12.42
C THR A 100 -9.97 -8.10 -13.30
N ILE A 101 -9.11 -8.94 -12.72
CA ILE A 101 -8.37 -9.97 -13.46
C ILE A 101 -9.32 -10.93 -14.14
N LYS A 102 -10.35 -11.39 -13.44
CA LYS A 102 -11.37 -12.26 -14.01
C LYS A 102 -12.05 -11.61 -15.22
N GLY A 103 -12.45 -10.35 -15.10
CA GLY A 103 -13.03 -9.57 -16.21
C GLY A 103 -12.08 -9.43 -17.40
N VAL A 104 -10.79 -9.17 -17.15
CA VAL A 104 -9.75 -9.09 -18.19
C VAL A 104 -9.59 -10.44 -18.90
N VAL A 105 -9.43 -11.53 -18.15
CA VAL A 105 -9.32 -12.89 -18.72
C VAL A 105 -10.59 -13.26 -19.47
N ASP A 106 -11.76 -12.90 -18.95
CA ASP A 106 -13.06 -13.13 -19.60
C ASP A 106 -13.18 -12.36 -20.93
N SER A 107 -12.62 -11.15 -21.01
CA SER A 107 -12.58 -10.35 -22.24
C SER A 107 -11.69 -10.97 -23.31
N PHE A 108 -10.57 -11.60 -22.95
CA PHE A 108 -9.70 -12.31 -23.89
C PHE A 108 -10.26 -13.67 -24.32
N TRP A 109 -11.11 -14.27 -23.49
CA TRP A 109 -11.63 -15.62 -23.68
C TRP A 109 -13.07 -15.65 -24.23
N ASN A 110 -13.62 -14.52 -24.65
CA ASN A 110 -14.86 -14.48 -25.43
C ASN A 110 -14.52 -14.61 -26.92
N PRO A 111 -14.54 -15.82 -27.49
CA PRO A 111 -14.77 -15.92 -28.92
C PRO A 111 -16.17 -15.35 -29.18
N THR A 112 -16.27 -14.42 -30.11
CA THR A 112 -17.54 -14.04 -30.75
C THR A 112 -18.12 -15.33 -31.37
N ILE A 113 -18.84 -16.13 -30.59
CA ILE A 113 -19.52 -17.32 -31.08
C ILE A 113 -20.90 -16.85 -31.52
N GLU A 114 -20.99 -16.47 -32.79
CA GLU A 114 -22.21 -16.63 -33.54
C GLU A 114 -22.62 -18.12 -33.49
N ALA A 115 -23.88 -18.31 -33.09
CA ALA A 115 -24.82 -19.40 -33.35
C ALA A 115 -24.34 -20.85 -33.61
N GLU A 116 -25.09 -21.75 -32.96
CA GLU A 116 -25.46 -23.11 -33.41
C GLU A 116 -24.41 -24.24 -33.36
N THR A 117 -24.54 -25.10 -32.35
CA THR A 117 -25.07 -26.47 -32.54
C THR A 117 -25.10 -27.19 -31.18
N SER A 118 -26.31 -27.61 -30.83
CA SER A 118 -26.72 -28.20 -29.57
C SER A 118 -26.46 -29.71 -29.50
N LEU A 119 -26.22 -30.18 -28.27
CA LEU A 119 -26.38 -31.55 -27.73
C LEU A 119 -25.15 -32.47 -27.52
N THR A 120 -24.01 -32.31 -28.19
CA THR A 120 -22.77 -33.08 -27.81
C THR A 120 -21.79 -32.29 -26.95
N LYS A 121 -22.06 -31.00 -26.72
CA LYS A 121 -21.13 -30.04 -26.13
C LYS A 121 -21.24 -29.91 -24.60
N TYR A 122 -22.14 -30.62 -23.93
CA TYR A 122 -22.40 -30.40 -22.49
C TYR A 122 -21.26 -30.90 -21.57
N GLY A 123 -20.60 -32.02 -21.91
CA GLY A 123 -19.41 -32.50 -21.18
C GLY A 123 -18.20 -31.59 -21.36
N ASN A 124 -17.99 -31.08 -22.58
CA ASN A 124 -16.88 -30.18 -22.91
C ASN A 124 -17.11 -28.77 -22.33
N ILE A 125 -18.35 -28.33 -22.12
CA ILE A 125 -18.66 -27.05 -21.47
C ILE A 125 -18.25 -27.05 -20.00
N PHE A 126 -18.55 -28.11 -19.24
CA PHE A 126 -18.13 -28.20 -17.83
C PHE A 126 -16.60 -28.24 -17.70
N GLN A 127 -15.92 -28.98 -18.58
CA GLN A 127 -14.46 -29.01 -18.61
C GLN A 127 -13.87 -27.66 -19.02
N TYR A 128 -14.46 -26.98 -20.00
CA TYR A 128 -14.07 -25.62 -20.41
C TYR A 128 -14.25 -24.59 -19.29
N ILE A 129 -15.37 -24.62 -18.57
CA ILE A 129 -15.62 -23.73 -17.42
C ILE A 129 -14.64 -24.01 -16.27
N THR A 130 -14.35 -25.29 -16.00
CA THR A 130 -13.44 -25.71 -14.93
C THR A 130 -11.99 -25.33 -15.27
N VAL A 131 -11.54 -25.60 -16.49
CA VAL A 131 -10.21 -25.20 -16.98
C VAL A 131 -10.07 -23.69 -16.97
N ARG A 132 -11.09 -22.94 -17.41
CA ARG A 132 -11.09 -21.46 -17.34
C ARG A 132 -10.92 -20.95 -15.92
N ARG A 133 -11.66 -21.49 -14.94
CA ARG A 133 -11.53 -21.11 -13.52
C ARG A 133 -10.14 -21.42 -12.96
N ILE A 134 -9.56 -22.57 -13.33
CA ILE A 134 -8.22 -22.96 -12.91
C ILE A 134 -7.18 -22.02 -13.51
N ILE A 135 -7.25 -21.71 -14.81
CA ILE A 135 -6.35 -20.77 -15.48
C ILE A 135 -6.45 -19.38 -14.86
N GLN A 136 -7.65 -18.90 -14.56
CA GLN A 136 -7.86 -17.62 -13.86
C GLN A 136 -7.18 -17.59 -12.49
N SER A 137 -7.31 -18.68 -11.72
CA SER A 137 -6.66 -18.79 -10.42
C SER A 137 -5.14 -18.86 -10.54
N ILE A 138 -4.60 -19.60 -11.51
CA ILE A 138 -3.16 -19.70 -11.77
C ILE A 138 -2.60 -18.34 -12.17
N PHE A 139 -3.26 -17.63 -13.07
CA PHE A 139 -2.84 -16.30 -13.51
C PHE A 139 -2.82 -15.31 -12.33
N SER A 140 -3.84 -15.36 -11.47
CA SER A 140 -3.87 -14.57 -10.23
C SER A 140 -2.74 -14.95 -9.27
N LEU A 141 -2.40 -16.23 -9.13
CA LEU A 141 -1.29 -16.69 -8.28
C LEU A 141 0.08 -16.30 -8.84
N ILE A 142 0.26 -16.30 -10.16
CA ILE A 142 1.50 -15.86 -10.81
C ILE A 142 1.73 -14.37 -10.54
N ILE A 143 0.72 -13.54 -10.78
CA ILE A 143 0.79 -12.10 -10.50
C ILE A 143 1.11 -11.86 -9.03
N PHE A 144 0.39 -12.54 -8.13
CA PHE A 144 0.64 -12.43 -6.70
C PHE A 144 2.07 -12.84 -6.33
N SER A 145 2.57 -13.95 -6.87
CA SER A 145 3.93 -14.45 -6.59
C SER A 145 5.01 -13.48 -7.08
N ILE A 146 4.81 -12.83 -8.23
CA ILE A 146 5.74 -11.81 -8.74
C ILE A 146 5.78 -10.62 -7.77
N VAL A 147 4.61 -10.08 -7.41
CA VAL A 147 4.52 -8.94 -6.49
C VAL A 147 5.12 -9.29 -5.12
N PHE A 148 4.80 -10.48 -4.60
CA PHE A 148 5.34 -10.98 -3.34
C PHE A 148 6.86 -11.17 -3.39
N GLY A 149 7.39 -11.70 -4.49
CA GLY A 149 8.82 -11.87 -4.71
C GLY A 149 9.57 -10.53 -4.73
N ILE A 150 9.00 -9.52 -5.39
CA ILE A 150 9.54 -8.16 -5.40
C ILE A 150 9.52 -7.56 -3.99
N ALA A 151 8.40 -7.71 -3.27
CA ALA A 151 8.25 -7.20 -1.91
C ALA A 151 9.24 -7.81 -0.92
N MET A 152 9.52 -9.11 -1.03
CA MET A 152 10.47 -9.80 -0.15
C MET A 152 11.94 -9.49 -0.52
N SER A 153 12.22 -9.28 -1.80
CA SER A 153 13.59 -9.04 -2.28
C SER A 153 14.09 -7.62 -1.97
N ASN A 154 13.20 -6.62 -2.00
CA ASN A 154 13.53 -5.24 -1.63
C ASN A 154 12.33 -4.57 -0.93
N PRO A 155 12.12 -4.83 0.37
CA PRO A 155 10.96 -4.30 1.10
C PRO A 155 10.97 -2.76 1.18
N LYS A 156 12.16 -2.15 1.24
CA LYS A 156 12.32 -0.70 1.25
C LYS A 156 11.92 -0.05 -0.08
N GLY A 157 12.40 -0.61 -1.18
CA GLY A 157 12.04 -0.18 -2.53
C GLY A 157 10.55 -0.41 -2.80
N PHE A 158 10.02 -1.57 -2.42
CA PHE A 158 8.60 -1.89 -2.57
C PHE A 158 7.70 -0.92 -1.78
N LYS A 159 8.02 -0.63 -0.51
CA LYS A 159 7.27 0.34 0.30
C LYS A 159 7.27 1.73 -0.34
N SER A 160 8.43 2.20 -0.80
CA SER A 160 8.56 3.50 -1.46
C SER A 160 7.76 3.57 -2.77
N ILE A 161 7.84 2.53 -3.60
CA ILE A 161 7.04 2.41 -4.83
C ILE A 161 5.56 2.39 -4.49
N LEU A 162 5.13 1.62 -3.47
CA LEU A 162 3.73 1.48 -3.09
C LEU A 162 3.13 2.81 -2.61
N GLU A 163 3.87 3.58 -1.80
CA GLU A 163 3.43 4.90 -1.33
C GLU A 163 3.27 5.89 -2.49
N GLN A 164 4.20 5.91 -3.45
CA GLN A 164 4.15 6.83 -4.60
C GLN A 164 3.16 6.37 -5.69
N ALA A 165 3.14 5.08 -5.99
CA ALA A 165 2.21 4.51 -6.96
C ALA A 165 0.77 4.53 -6.42
N GLY A 166 0.59 4.46 -5.10
CA GLY A 166 -0.72 4.54 -4.46
C GLY A 166 -1.46 5.82 -4.80
N SER A 167 -0.81 7.00 -4.68
CA SER A 167 -1.44 8.27 -5.05
C SER A 167 -1.76 8.32 -6.54
N LEU A 168 -0.83 7.89 -7.38
CA LEU A 168 -0.99 7.87 -8.84
C LEU A 168 -2.17 6.98 -9.26
N PHE A 169 -2.22 5.73 -8.79
CA PHE A 169 -3.30 4.80 -9.13
C PHE A 169 -4.65 5.29 -8.61
N GLN A 170 -4.70 5.82 -7.38
CA GLN A 170 -5.94 6.34 -6.80
C GLN A 170 -6.45 7.56 -7.58
N ASN A 171 -5.56 8.48 -7.98
CA ASN A 171 -5.92 9.66 -8.77
C ASN A 171 -6.38 9.28 -10.18
N ILE A 172 -5.74 8.29 -10.82
CA ILE A 172 -6.18 7.76 -12.12
C ILE A 172 -7.54 7.08 -12.00
N GLU A 173 -7.70 6.16 -11.04
CA GLU A 173 -8.93 5.38 -10.86
C GLU A 173 -10.12 6.30 -10.56
N MET A 174 -9.98 7.18 -9.56
CA MET A 174 -11.03 8.13 -9.19
C MET A 174 -11.31 9.12 -10.32
N GLY A 175 -10.28 9.62 -10.99
CA GLY A 175 -10.41 10.56 -12.11
C GLY A 175 -11.18 9.95 -13.28
N ILE A 176 -10.82 8.72 -13.69
CA ILE A 176 -11.49 8.00 -14.78
C ILE A 176 -12.94 7.67 -14.39
N PHE A 177 -13.18 7.10 -13.21
CA PHE A 177 -14.54 6.71 -12.81
C PHE A 177 -15.45 7.91 -12.65
N LEU A 178 -15.00 9.00 -12.03
CA LEU A 178 -15.79 10.23 -11.92
C LEU A 178 -16.08 10.83 -13.30
N ALA A 179 -15.09 10.89 -14.19
CA ALA A 179 -15.29 11.39 -15.54
C ALA A 179 -16.32 10.56 -16.32
N ILE A 180 -16.22 9.23 -16.27
CA ILE A 180 -17.18 8.33 -16.94
C ILE A 180 -18.57 8.47 -16.33
N MET A 181 -18.69 8.53 -15.00
CA MET A 181 -19.98 8.68 -14.32
C MET A 181 -20.67 9.98 -14.72
N ILE A 182 -19.95 11.10 -14.73
CA ILE A 182 -20.51 12.40 -15.13
C ILE A 182 -20.89 12.40 -16.60
N TYR A 183 -20.02 11.88 -17.48
CA TYR A 183 -20.32 11.74 -18.90
C TYR A 183 -21.60 10.92 -19.13
N LYS A 184 -21.76 9.78 -18.46
CA LYS A 184 -22.94 8.93 -18.61
C LYS A 184 -24.22 9.56 -18.05
N VAL A 185 -24.14 10.29 -16.94
CA VAL A 185 -25.32 10.96 -16.34
C VAL A 185 -25.81 12.10 -17.22
N THR A 186 -24.93 12.77 -17.96
CA THR A 186 -25.32 13.82 -18.91
C THR A 186 -25.78 13.29 -20.27
N ALA A 187 -25.47 12.03 -20.61
CA ALA A 187 -25.90 11.42 -21.86
C ALA A 187 -27.42 11.19 -21.89
N THR A 188 -28.05 11.50 -23.03
CA THR A 188 -29.51 11.42 -23.22
C THR A 188 -30.07 10.00 -23.06
N GLU A 189 -29.23 8.98 -23.22
CA GLU A 189 -29.58 7.56 -23.13
C GLU A 189 -30.04 7.14 -21.72
N TYR A 190 -29.50 7.79 -20.68
CA TYR A 190 -29.75 7.43 -19.28
C TYR A 190 -30.74 8.35 -18.56
N ARG A 191 -31.37 9.30 -19.27
CA ARG A 191 -32.35 10.25 -18.72
C ARG A 191 -33.62 9.59 -18.15
N ARG A 192 -33.85 8.31 -18.46
CA ARG A 192 -34.97 7.50 -17.97
C ARG A 192 -34.75 6.91 -16.57
N TYR A 193 -33.52 6.95 -16.05
CA TYR A 193 -33.24 6.47 -14.70
C TYR A 193 -33.47 7.60 -13.69
N VAL A 194 -34.36 7.36 -12.72
CA VAL A 194 -34.60 8.30 -11.62
C VAL A 194 -33.40 8.21 -10.68
N LEU A 195 -32.52 9.22 -10.73
CA LEU A 195 -31.45 9.32 -9.74
C LEU A 195 -32.07 9.63 -8.37
N PRO A 196 -31.65 8.92 -7.30
CA PRO A 196 -32.10 9.23 -5.93
C PRO A 196 -31.67 10.63 -5.50
N PHE A 197 -30.64 11.20 -6.16
CA PHE A 197 -30.16 12.56 -5.94
C PHE A 197 -30.06 13.30 -7.28
N GLN A 198 -30.82 14.38 -7.45
CA GLN A 198 -30.74 15.23 -8.62
C GLN A 198 -29.53 16.14 -8.51
N LEU A 199 -28.62 16.06 -9.48
CA LEU A 199 -27.43 16.93 -9.51
C LEU A 199 -27.87 18.37 -9.76
N PRO A 200 -27.39 19.33 -8.96
CA PRO A 200 -27.75 20.73 -9.16
C PRO A 200 -27.10 21.25 -10.45
N GLN A 201 -27.80 22.16 -11.14
CA GLN A 201 -27.40 22.65 -12.47
C GLN A 201 -25.96 23.20 -12.52
N TRP A 202 -25.52 23.85 -11.44
CA TRP A 202 -24.16 24.40 -11.34
C TRP A 202 -23.08 23.31 -11.40
N PHE A 203 -23.35 22.11 -10.87
CA PHE A 203 -22.41 21.00 -10.88
C PHE A 203 -22.18 20.48 -12.31
N ILE A 204 -23.23 20.49 -13.14
CA ILE A 204 -23.15 20.13 -14.56
C ILE A 204 -22.36 21.20 -15.33
N THR A 205 -22.55 22.49 -15.02
CA THR A 205 -21.76 23.57 -15.63
C THR A 205 -20.27 23.44 -15.33
N PHE A 206 -19.92 23.08 -14.08
CA PHE A 206 -18.54 22.92 -13.63
C PHE A 206 -17.98 21.51 -13.76
N GLN A 207 -18.63 20.63 -14.53
CA GLN A 207 -18.22 19.23 -14.67
C GLN A 207 -16.77 19.04 -15.13
N TRP A 208 -16.24 19.99 -15.93
CA TRP A 208 -14.88 19.95 -16.46
C TRP A 208 -13.80 20.23 -15.41
N ILE A 209 -14.14 20.83 -14.27
CA ILE A 209 -13.18 21.07 -13.19
C ILE A 209 -12.63 19.74 -12.65
N ILE A 210 -13.47 18.73 -12.55
CA ILE A 210 -13.12 17.41 -12.00
C ILE A 210 -12.02 16.71 -12.83
N PRO A 211 -12.19 16.46 -14.15
CA PRO A 211 -11.14 15.84 -14.95
C PRO A 211 -9.87 16.70 -15.06
N ILE A 212 -10.00 18.04 -15.02
CA ILE A 212 -8.82 18.94 -15.00
C ILE A 212 -8.03 18.77 -13.70
N TYR A 213 -8.72 18.75 -12.54
CA TYR A 213 -8.10 18.56 -11.25
C TYR A 213 -7.37 17.21 -11.14
N PHE A 214 -8.05 16.11 -11.48
CA PHE A 214 -7.44 14.79 -11.47
C PHE A 214 -6.33 14.65 -12.52
N GLY A 215 -6.49 15.26 -13.70
CA GLY A 215 -5.44 15.31 -14.71
C GLY A 215 -4.18 16.02 -14.22
N PHE A 216 -4.33 17.16 -13.54
CA PHE A 216 -3.21 17.86 -12.91
C PHE A 216 -2.55 17.02 -11.81
N ALA A 217 -3.34 16.37 -10.95
CA ALA A 217 -2.83 15.49 -9.90
C ALA A 217 -2.00 14.33 -10.46
N VAL A 218 -2.46 13.69 -11.54
CA VAL A 218 -1.72 12.62 -12.21
C VAL A 218 -0.41 13.13 -12.82
N ILE A 219 -0.41 14.30 -13.47
CA ILE A 219 0.82 14.91 -14.02
C ILE A 219 1.81 15.20 -12.88
N TYR A 220 1.33 15.74 -11.76
CA TYR A 220 2.16 16.02 -10.59
C TYR A 220 2.76 14.74 -10.00
N ASP A 221 1.97 13.68 -9.84
CA ASP A 221 2.45 12.38 -9.35
C ASP A 221 3.52 11.80 -10.28
N ILE A 222 3.31 11.84 -11.60
CA ILE A 222 4.31 11.38 -12.59
C ILE A 222 5.59 12.19 -12.47
N TYR A 223 5.49 13.53 -12.41
CA TYR A 223 6.65 14.40 -12.26
C TYR A 223 7.43 14.07 -10.98
N HIS A 224 6.72 13.93 -9.86
CA HIS A 224 7.33 13.62 -8.56
C HIS A 224 8.03 12.25 -8.57
N ILE A 225 7.38 11.23 -9.14
CA ILE A 225 7.97 9.89 -9.31
C ILE A 225 9.24 9.97 -10.16
N VAL A 226 9.14 10.52 -11.37
CA VAL A 226 10.29 10.62 -12.30
C VAL A 226 11.45 11.37 -11.65
N TRP A 227 11.18 12.50 -10.99
CA TRP A 227 12.20 13.28 -10.30
C TRP A 227 12.88 12.51 -9.16
N HIS A 228 12.09 11.75 -8.39
CA HIS A 228 12.60 10.94 -7.28
C HIS A 228 13.47 9.76 -7.76
N TYR A 229 13.22 9.19 -8.95
CA TYR A 229 14.04 8.08 -9.49
C TYR A 229 15.24 8.53 -10.32
N LEU A 230 15.25 9.77 -10.84
CA LEU A 230 16.38 10.32 -11.59
C LEU A 230 17.52 10.85 -10.72
N LYS A 231 17.30 11.02 -9.41
CA LYS A 231 18.27 11.53 -8.44
C LYS A 231 18.71 10.43 -7.47
#